data_AF-A0A142WSF2-F1
#
_entry.id   AF-A0A142WSF2-F1
#
_cell.length_a   1.000
_cell.length_b   1.000
_cell.length_c   1.000
_cell.angle_alpha   90.00
_cell.angle_beta   90.00
_cell.angle_gamma   90.00
#
_symmetry.space_group_name_H-M   'P 1'
#
loop_
_entity.id
_entity.type
_entity.pdbx_description
1 polymer ?
#
loop_
_entity_poly.entity_id
_entity_poly.type
_entity_poly.pdbx_seq_one_letter_code
_entity_poly.pdbx_strand_id
1 'polypeptide(L)'
;MPSKSKPTGTKPRSSRSLTRKEPEKDPKGGLTAAGRKAFRRKEGAHLRPGVKGPADTPEKMRRKGSFLRRHFANPRGPMKDENGEPTQLALSAHAWDEPVPKTMEDAKKLAAKGKRLLERYARTQEKASSSRSKGSSHG
;
A
#
# COMPACT_ATOMS: atom_id res chain seq x y z
N MET A 1 41.08 63.35 15.59
CA MET A 1 41.59 62.13 14.93
C MET A 1 40.61 60.99 15.19
N PRO A 2 40.03 60.35 14.15
CA PRO A 2 38.98 59.35 14.33
C PRO A 2 39.51 57.93 14.57
N SER A 3 38.81 57.24 15.49
CA SER A 3 38.41 55.83 15.46
C SER A 3 39.46 54.72 15.54
N LYS A 4 39.39 53.94 16.64
CA LYS A 4 39.71 52.51 16.65
C LYS A 4 38.53 51.74 17.24
N SER A 5 37.81 51.02 16.39
CA SER A 5 36.77 50.05 16.79
C SER A 5 37.14 48.67 16.24
N LYS A 6 37.28 47.68 17.13
CA LYS A 6 37.62 46.27 16.80
C LYS A 6 36.42 45.55 16.13
N PRO A 7 36.63 44.64 15.17
CA PRO A 7 35.56 43.78 14.67
C PRO A 7 35.33 42.59 15.62
N THR A 8 34.08 42.41 16.05
CA THR A 8 33.63 41.22 16.80
C THR A 8 33.19 40.13 15.81
N GLY A 9 33.92 39.01 15.80
CA GLY A 9 33.60 37.85 14.98
C GLY A 9 32.31 37.19 15.42
N THR A 10 31.26 37.27 14.60
CA THR A 10 30.03 36.50 14.80
C THR A 10 30.17 35.17 14.07
N LYS A 11 30.22 34.05 14.83
CA LYS A 11 30.15 32.69 14.27
C LYS A 11 28.76 32.49 13.62
N PRO A 12 28.67 31.99 12.37
CA PRO A 12 27.38 31.71 11.77
C PRO A 12 26.69 30.60 12.57
N ARG A 13 25.50 30.89 13.11
CA ARG A 13 24.64 29.88 13.72
C ARG A 13 24.23 28.90 12.61
N SER A 14 24.69 27.66 12.73
CA SER A 14 24.31 26.54 11.87
C SER A 14 22.80 26.58 11.61
N SER A 15 22.40 26.85 10.36
CA SER A 15 21.01 26.75 9.95
C SER A 15 20.56 25.33 10.21
N ARG A 16 19.58 25.16 11.10
CA ARG A 16 18.99 23.87 11.40
C ARG A 16 18.29 23.43 10.11
N SER A 17 18.94 22.56 9.35
CA SER A 17 18.40 21.93 8.15
C SER A 17 17.01 21.38 8.49
N LEU A 18 15.97 22.01 7.95
CA LEU A 18 14.62 21.43 7.94
C LEU A 18 14.72 20.23 7.00
N THR A 19 15.06 19.06 7.55
CA THR A 19 15.09 17.80 6.80
C THR A 19 13.74 17.66 6.11
N ARG A 20 13.72 17.81 4.77
CA ARG A 20 12.51 17.61 3.96
C ARG A 20 11.93 16.25 4.36
N LYS A 21 10.74 16.23 4.97
CA LYS A 21 10.04 14.98 5.27
C LYS A 21 9.85 14.26 3.95
N GLU A 22 10.32 13.02 3.87
CA GLU A 22 10.05 12.16 2.72
C GLU A 22 8.54 12.05 2.51
N PRO A 23 8.04 12.06 1.26
CA PRO A 23 6.62 11.94 0.99
C PRO A 23 6.09 10.60 1.50
N GLU A 24 5.06 10.64 2.36
CA GLU A 24 4.46 9.44 2.95
C GLU A 24 3.53 8.71 1.96
N LYS A 25 2.90 9.45 1.06
CA LYS A 25 2.04 8.92 -0.01
C LYS A 25 2.80 8.87 -1.32
N ASP A 26 2.60 7.79 -2.06
CA ASP A 26 3.18 7.61 -3.40
C ASP A 26 2.20 8.21 -4.44
N PRO A 27 2.66 9.10 -5.35
CA PRO A 27 1.82 9.63 -6.43
C PRO A 27 1.33 8.54 -7.40
N LYS A 28 2.00 7.38 -7.46
CA LYS A 28 1.57 6.20 -8.23
C LYS A 28 0.65 5.27 -7.42
N GLY A 29 0.23 5.69 -6.23
CA GLY A 29 -0.70 4.99 -5.35
C GLY A 29 -0.06 4.28 -4.16
N GLY A 30 -0.81 4.17 -3.07
CA GLY A 30 -0.38 3.50 -1.84
C GLY A 30 0.58 4.33 -0.97
N LEU A 31 1.25 3.65 -0.03
CA LEU A 31 2.21 4.25 0.91
C LEU A 31 3.65 3.94 0.50
N THR A 32 4.50 4.97 0.57
CA THR A 32 5.96 4.83 0.42
C THR A 32 6.56 4.05 1.59
N ALA A 33 7.85 3.69 1.51
CA ALA A 33 8.55 3.11 2.65
C ALA A 33 8.54 4.04 3.87
N ALA A 34 8.75 5.34 3.65
CA ALA A 34 8.63 6.38 4.67
C ALA A 34 7.22 6.44 5.25
N GLY A 35 6.18 6.41 4.40
CA GLY A 35 4.79 6.39 4.84
C GLY A 35 4.43 5.17 5.70
N ARG A 36 4.91 3.97 5.34
CA ARG A 36 4.72 2.77 6.18
C ARG A 36 5.47 2.87 7.50
N LYS A 37 6.66 3.48 7.52
CA LYS A 37 7.43 3.74 8.76
C LYS A 37 6.71 4.76 9.65
N ALA A 38 6.19 5.83 9.06
CA ALA A 38 5.37 6.83 9.76
C ALA A 38 4.11 6.19 10.35
N PHE A 39 3.40 5.38 9.56
CA PHE A 39 2.23 4.62 10.01
C PHE A 39 2.58 3.69 11.18
N ARG A 40 3.71 2.96 11.12
CA ARG A 40 4.18 2.12 12.24
C ARG A 40 4.45 2.94 13.49
N ARG A 41 5.06 4.13 13.37
CA ARG A 41 5.33 5.02 14.51
C ARG A 41 4.04 5.55 15.15
N LYS A 42 3.01 5.80 14.34
CA LYS A 42 1.74 6.38 14.78
C LYS A 42 0.77 5.33 15.34
N GLU A 43 0.59 4.23 14.61
CA GLU A 43 -0.45 3.24 14.86
C GLU A 43 0.12 1.91 15.44
N GLY A 44 1.44 1.79 15.56
CA GLY A 44 2.12 0.58 16.06
C GLY A 44 2.16 -0.60 15.08
N ALA A 45 1.37 -0.57 14.00
CA ALA A 45 1.25 -1.69 13.08
C ALA A 45 2.31 -1.70 11.96
N HIS A 46 2.89 -2.88 11.69
CA HIS A 46 3.86 -3.07 10.61
C HIS A 46 3.16 -3.41 9.28
N LEU A 47 2.75 -2.38 8.54
CA LEU A 47 2.14 -2.56 7.22
C LEU A 47 3.14 -3.18 6.23
N ARG A 48 2.71 -4.27 5.59
CA ARG A 48 3.42 -4.87 4.45
C ARG A 48 3.13 -4.10 3.17
N PRO A 49 4.06 -4.03 2.21
CA PRO A 49 3.80 -3.47 0.89
C PRO A 49 2.75 -4.29 0.14
N GLY A 50 2.11 -3.68 -0.87
CA GLY A 50 1.18 -4.39 -1.76
C GLY A 50 1.82 -5.61 -2.40
N VAL A 51 1.02 -6.64 -2.67
CA VAL A 51 1.50 -7.84 -3.37
C VAL A 51 1.78 -7.47 -4.82
N LYS A 52 3.05 -7.53 -5.22
CA LYS A 52 3.49 -7.35 -6.61
C LYS A 52 3.55 -8.69 -7.35
N GLY A 53 3.26 -8.66 -8.65
CA GLY A 53 3.27 -9.83 -9.52
C GLY A 53 2.08 -10.78 -9.33
N PRO A 54 2.19 -11.99 -9.89
CA PRO A 54 1.17 -13.02 -9.80
C PRO A 54 0.97 -13.53 -8.36
N ALA A 55 -0.28 -13.88 -8.05
CA ALA A 55 -0.70 -14.34 -6.74
C ALA A 55 -0.68 -15.88 -6.67
N ASP A 56 0.54 -16.44 -6.71
CA ASP A 56 0.74 -17.89 -6.85
C ASP A 56 0.82 -18.65 -5.53
N THR A 57 1.10 -17.94 -4.43
CA THR A 57 1.08 -18.54 -3.09
C THR A 57 -0.26 -18.28 -2.39
N PRO A 58 -0.73 -19.19 -1.51
CA PRO A 58 -1.96 -18.98 -0.74
C PRO A 58 -1.98 -17.64 0.01
N GLU A 59 -0.83 -17.22 0.56
CA GLU A 59 -0.71 -15.92 1.25
C GLU A 59 -0.91 -14.74 0.28
N LYS A 60 -0.26 -14.77 -0.89
CA LYS A 60 -0.43 -13.72 -1.91
C LYS A 60 -1.88 -13.65 -2.39
N MET A 61 -2.52 -14.80 -2.62
CA MET A 61 -3.94 -14.88 -2.98
C MET A 61 -4.83 -14.23 -1.91
N ARG A 62 -4.63 -14.59 -0.65
CA ARG A 62 -5.40 -14.03 0.48
C ARG A 62 -5.24 -12.51 0.56
N ARG A 63 -3.99 -12.02 0.52
CA ARG A 63 -3.68 -10.60 0.67
C ARG A 63 -4.21 -9.76 -0.49
N LYS A 64 -3.90 -10.15 -1.74
CA LYS A 64 -4.34 -9.43 -2.93
C LYS A 64 -5.86 -9.53 -3.09
N GLY A 65 -6.43 -10.71 -2.90
CA GLY A 65 -7.88 -10.92 -2.99
C GLY A 65 -8.67 -10.10 -1.98
N SER A 66 -8.22 -10.08 -0.72
CA SER A 66 -8.84 -9.28 0.35
C SER A 66 -8.77 -7.78 0.06
N PHE A 67 -7.61 -7.28 -0.37
CA PHE A 67 -7.45 -5.88 -0.75
C PHE A 67 -8.42 -5.48 -1.87
N LEU A 68 -8.43 -6.23 -2.97
CA LEU A 68 -9.27 -5.90 -4.13
C LEU A 68 -10.76 -5.90 -3.79
N ARG A 69 -11.23 -6.88 -3.02
CA ARG A 69 -12.63 -6.90 -2.57
C ARG A 69 -12.99 -5.71 -1.68
N ARG A 70 -12.12 -5.35 -0.74
CA ARG A 70 -12.40 -4.26 0.21
C ARG A 70 -12.47 -2.91 -0.47
N HIS A 71 -11.60 -2.66 -1.45
CA HIS A 71 -11.48 -1.34 -2.06
C HIS A 71 -12.35 -1.16 -3.31
N PHE A 72 -12.63 -2.23 -4.06
CA PHE A 72 -13.28 -2.11 -5.38
C PHE A 72 -14.63 -2.83 -5.51
N ALA A 73 -15.07 -3.63 -4.53
CA ALA A 73 -16.42 -4.23 -4.61
C ALA A 73 -17.51 -3.17 -4.44
N ASN A 74 -17.36 -2.34 -3.39
CA ASN A 74 -18.20 -1.18 -3.11
C ASN A 74 -17.27 0.02 -2.89
N PRO A 75 -16.70 0.59 -3.96
CA PRO A 75 -15.73 1.68 -3.83
C PRO A 75 -16.41 2.91 -3.22
N ARG A 76 -15.69 3.61 -2.35
CA ARG A 76 -16.21 4.78 -1.61
C ARG A 76 -16.30 6.06 -2.45
N GLY A 77 -15.80 6.03 -3.69
CA GLY A 77 -15.74 7.20 -4.55
C GLY A 77 -15.41 6.82 -5.99
N PRO A 78 -15.37 7.81 -6.89
CA PRO A 78 -15.15 7.57 -8.31
C PRO A 78 -13.70 7.15 -8.60
N MET A 79 -13.50 6.51 -9.75
CA MET A 79 -12.17 6.10 -10.22
C MET A 79 -11.40 7.24 -10.87
N LYS A 80 -12.09 8.27 -11.33
CA LYS A 80 -11.53 9.51 -11.85
C LYS A 80 -12.05 10.70 -11.07
N ASP A 81 -11.25 11.75 -10.98
CA ASP A 81 -11.69 13.05 -10.46
C ASP A 81 -12.38 13.89 -11.54
N GLU A 82 -12.69 15.14 -11.20
CA GLU A 82 -13.34 16.12 -12.06
C GLU A 82 -12.50 16.49 -13.30
N ASN A 83 -11.18 16.36 -13.21
CA ASN A 83 -10.25 16.61 -14.31
C ASN A 83 -10.04 15.37 -15.20
N GLY A 84 -10.65 14.23 -14.84
CA GLY A 84 -10.50 12.96 -15.53
C GLY A 84 -9.24 12.17 -15.13
N GLU A 85 -8.51 12.63 -14.12
CA GLU A 85 -7.30 11.97 -13.62
C GLU A 85 -7.65 10.82 -12.65
N PRO A 86 -6.85 9.75 -12.57
CA PRO A 86 -7.12 8.65 -11.65
C PRO A 86 -7.08 9.11 -10.19
N THR A 87 -8.11 8.79 -9.43
CA THR A 87 -8.14 9.11 -7.99
C THR A 87 -7.12 8.27 -7.22
N GLN A 88 -6.80 8.68 -5.99
CA GLN A 88 -5.93 7.88 -5.10
C GLN A 88 -6.47 6.45 -4.89
N LEU A 89 -7.79 6.27 -4.95
CA LEU A 89 -8.43 4.95 -4.89
C LEU A 89 -8.06 4.11 -6.11
N ALA A 90 -8.17 4.67 -7.32
CA ALA A 90 -7.79 3.99 -8.55
C ALA A 90 -6.28 3.67 -8.57
N LEU A 91 -5.43 4.64 -8.21
CA LEU A 91 -3.98 4.45 -8.12
C LEU A 91 -3.58 3.38 -7.10
N SER A 92 -4.39 3.16 -6.06
CA SER A 92 -4.13 2.08 -5.10
C SER A 92 -4.14 0.68 -5.74
N ALA A 93 -4.83 0.47 -6.88
CA ALA A 93 -4.73 -0.78 -7.65
C ALA A 93 -3.31 -0.99 -8.19
N HIS A 94 -2.71 0.06 -8.75
CA HIS A 94 -1.35 0.01 -9.29
C HIS A 94 -0.30 -0.26 -8.21
N ALA A 95 -0.50 0.23 -6.99
CA ALA A 95 0.32 -0.14 -5.83
C ALA A 95 0.34 -1.66 -5.56
N TRP A 96 -0.68 -2.39 -6.03
CA TRP A 96 -0.81 -3.84 -5.96
C TRP A 96 -0.57 -4.55 -7.29
N ASP A 97 0.06 -3.88 -8.25
CA ASP A 97 0.39 -4.47 -9.56
C ASP A 97 -0.86 -4.94 -10.31
N GLU A 98 -1.92 -4.15 -10.19
CA GLU A 98 -3.16 -4.29 -10.94
C GLU A 98 -3.35 -3.07 -11.83
N PRO A 99 -4.08 -3.20 -12.95
CA PRO A 99 -4.37 -2.06 -13.80
C PRO A 99 -5.17 -1.01 -13.02
N VAL A 100 -4.86 0.27 -13.27
CA VAL A 100 -5.62 1.40 -12.71
C VAL A 100 -7.02 1.39 -13.32
N PRO A 101 -8.09 1.17 -12.54
CA PRO A 101 -9.45 1.18 -13.07
C PRO A 101 -9.80 2.60 -13.51
N LYS A 102 -10.41 2.73 -14.70
CA LYS A 102 -10.88 4.02 -15.22
C LYS A 102 -12.37 4.21 -15.02
N THR A 103 -13.09 3.12 -14.86
CA THR A 103 -14.56 3.08 -14.70
C THR A 103 -14.95 2.25 -13.48
N MET A 104 -16.21 2.40 -13.05
CA MET A 104 -16.78 1.56 -12.01
C MET A 104 -16.86 0.09 -12.43
N GLU A 105 -16.99 -0.20 -13.72
CA GLU A 105 -16.95 -1.57 -14.24
C GLU A 105 -15.57 -2.20 -14.09
N ASP A 106 -14.50 -1.45 -14.36
CA ASP A 106 -13.14 -1.93 -14.16
C ASP A 106 -12.88 -2.21 -12.68
N ALA A 107 -13.39 -1.37 -11.78
CA ALA A 107 -13.36 -1.64 -10.35
C ALA A 107 -14.11 -2.95 -9.99
N LYS A 108 -15.30 -3.17 -10.56
CA LYS A 108 -16.04 -4.44 -10.36
C LYS A 108 -15.26 -5.64 -10.89
N LYS A 109 -14.55 -5.53 -12.03
CA LYS A 109 -13.68 -6.60 -12.56
C LYS A 109 -12.54 -6.91 -11.60
N LEU A 110 -11.91 -5.89 -11.01
CA LEU A 110 -10.89 -6.06 -9.96
C LEU A 110 -11.47 -6.77 -8.72
N ALA A 111 -12.67 -6.39 -8.28
CA ALA A 111 -13.34 -7.04 -7.16
C ALA A 111 -13.66 -8.51 -7.46
N ALA A 112 -14.12 -8.82 -8.69
CA ALA A 112 -14.37 -10.18 -9.15
C ALA A 112 -13.08 -11.02 -9.20
N LYS A 113 -11.96 -10.45 -9.68
CA LYS A 113 -10.64 -11.06 -9.57
C LYS A 113 -10.28 -11.35 -8.11
N GLY A 114 -10.52 -10.39 -7.22
CA GLY A 114 -10.31 -10.56 -5.78
C GLY A 114 -11.12 -11.70 -5.18
N LYS A 115 -12.39 -11.84 -5.56
CA LYS A 115 -13.25 -12.96 -5.17
C LYS A 115 -12.66 -14.31 -5.60
N ARG A 116 -12.28 -14.44 -6.88
CA ARG A 116 -11.67 -15.67 -7.42
C ARG A 116 -10.38 -16.06 -6.69
N LEU A 117 -9.54 -15.09 -6.34
CA LEU A 117 -8.32 -15.34 -5.55
C LEU A 117 -8.64 -15.91 -4.16
N LEU A 118 -9.66 -15.37 -3.49
CA LEU A 118 -10.09 -15.85 -2.17
C LEU A 118 -10.74 -17.24 -2.24
N GLU A 119 -11.51 -17.53 -3.29
CA GLU A 119 -12.07 -18.87 -3.52
C GLU A 119 -10.97 -19.91 -3.78
N ARG A 120 -9.91 -19.57 -4.53
CA ARG A 120 -8.74 -20.44 -4.67
C ARG A 120 -8.03 -20.64 -3.33
N TYR A 121 -7.85 -19.57 -2.56
CA TYR A 121 -7.26 -19.65 -1.22
C TYR A 121 -8.06 -20.58 -0.29
N ALA A 122 -9.38 -20.45 -0.24
CA ALA A 122 -10.24 -21.32 0.56
C ALA A 122 -10.04 -22.80 0.20
N ARG A 123 -10.07 -23.13 -1.09
CA ARG A 123 -9.81 -24.50 -1.58
C ARG A 123 -8.42 -25.01 -1.20
N THR A 124 -7.38 -24.15 -1.24
CA THR A 124 -6.04 -24.56 -0.79
C THR A 124 -5.98 -24.88 0.70
N GLN A 125 -6.75 -24.16 1.52
CA GLN A 125 -6.82 -24.42 2.97
C GLN A 125 -7.60 -25.69 3.28
N GLU A 126 -8.71 -25.95 2.57
CA GLU A 126 -9.48 -27.20 2.68
C GLU A 126 -8.64 -28.41 2.28
N LYS A 127 -7.91 -28.33 1.16
CA LYS A 127 -7.02 -29.42 0.76
C LYS A 127 -5.93 -29.69 1.80
N ALA A 128 -5.36 -28.62 2.39
CA ALA A 128 -4.38 -28.75 3.45
C ALA A 128 -4.94 -29.39 4.72
N SER A 129 -6.16 -29.03 5.15
CA SER A 129 -6.80 -29.63 6.32
C SER A 129 -7.16 -31.10 6.08
N SER A 130 -7.72 -31.45 4.91
CA SER A 130 -8.02 -32.83 4.55
C SER A 130 -6.78 -33.71 4.44
N SER A 131 -5.64 -33.17 4.01
CA SER A 131 -4.38 -33.91 3.98
C SER A 131 -3.83 -34.20 5.39
N ARG A 132 -4.01 -33.26 6.34
CA ARG A 132 -3.60 -33.44 7.74
C ARG A 132 -4.45 -34.48 8.47
N SER A 133 -5.76 -34.50 8.23
CA SER A 133 -6.64 -35.49 8.86
C SER A 133 -6.35 -36.92 8.37
N LYS A 134 -6.04 -37.11 7.09
CA LYS A 134 -5.67 -38.43 6.53
C LYS A 134 -4.32 -38.95 7.01
N GLY A 135 -3.35 -38.08 7.30
CA GLY A 135 -2.06 -38.48 7.85
C GLY A 135 -2.10 -38.90 9.33
N SER A 136 -3.16 -38.52 10.04
CA SER A 136 -3.32 -38.82 11.48
C SER A 136 -4.01 -40.16 11.76
N SER A 137 -4.54 -40.86 10.74
CA SER A 137 -5.28 -42.13 10.92
C SER A 137 -4.41 -43.39 10.80
N HIS A 138 -3.09 -43.25 10.72
CA HIS A 138 -2.13 -44.36 10.56
C HIS A 138 -1.04 -44.33 11.67
N GLY A 139 -1.33 -43.74 12.82
CA GLY A 139 -0.44 -43.70 13.99
C GLY A 139 -1.04 -44.41 15.19
#